data_AF-A0A7R7VUZ3-F1
#
_entry.id   AF-A0A7R7VUZ3-F1
#
_cell.length_a   1.000
_cell.length_b   1.000
_cell.length_c   1.000
_cell.angle_alpha   90.00
_cell.angle_beta   90.00
_cell.angle_gamma   90.00
#
_symmetry.space_group_name_H-M   'P 1'
#
loop_
_entity.id
_entity.type
_entity.pdbx_description
1 polymer ?
#
loop_
_entity_poly.entity_id
_entity_poly.type
_entity_poly.pdbx_seq_one_letter_code
_entity_poly.pdbx_strand_id
1 'polypeptide(L)'
;MHCISRDRLFAAVKQLDPDGVYRRANDLQRHRGEYIVPGPNWLWSIDGHCKLNFYGIEIYAAIDAYSRYITWIYIGISGRTAISILVQFLTTLQKEGVHPQRIRSDRGTETPLLAAAQHAFMKRHVADISFRDCYWYGTSTANQRIESWWGQLTGGLLFRWRDYFQRLHSEHLFEPDNLADKIALLAIYIPILRQEVQAFARMWNMHTIRKQPNRPNAVHGKPIMLYFYPQDPCIQNYGLKPDPQLLQELTDQTASYGMMVHKLPYC
;
A
#
# COMPACT_ATOMS: atom_id res chain seq x y z
N MET A 1 -33.14 8.85 15.95
CA MET A 1 -32.02 8.11 15.34
C MET A 1 -32.16 6.64 15.71
N HIS A 2 -32.47 5.76 14.76
CA HIS A 2 -32.75 4.35 15.06
C HIS A 2 -31.42 3.58 15.17
N CYS A 3 -30.93 3.37 16.39
CA CYS A 3 -29.72 2.59 16.61
C CYS A 3 -30.05 1.10 16.37
N ILE A 4 -29.52 0.53 15.27
CA ILE A 4 -29.71 -0.89 14.96
C ILE A 4 -28.63 -1.66 15.72
N SER A 5 -29.04 -2.62 16.54
CA SER A 5 -28.11 -3.46 17.28
C SER A 5 -27.18 -4.21 16.32
N ARG A 6 -25.92 -4.40 16.72
CA ARG A 6 -24.91 -5.12 15.93
C ARG A 6 -25.44 -6.45 15.42
N ASP A 7 -26.19 -7.17 16.24
CA ASP A 7 -26.74 -8.47 15.89
C ASP A 7 -27.83 -8.38 14.83
N ARG A 8 -28.66 -7.33 14.84
CA ARG A 8 -29.64 -7.06 13.78
C ARG A 8 -28.97 -6.68 12.46
N LEU A 9 -27.90 -5.87 12.51
CA LEU A 9 -27.10 -5.54 11.33
C LEU A 9 -26.45 -6.81 10.74
N PHE A 10 -25.82 -7.63 11.58
CA PHE A 10 -25.19 -8.88 11.15
C PHE A 10 -26.20 -9.89 10.62
N ALA A 11 -27.39 -10.00 11.22
CA ALA A 11 -28.47 -10.82 10.71
C ALA A 11 -28.96 -10.34 9.34
N ALA A 12 -29.13 -9.03 9.17
CA ALA A 12 -29.51 -8.44 7.88
C ALA A 12 -28.44 -8.67 6.80
N VAL A 13 -27.16 -8.45 7.11
CA VAL A 13 -26.04 -8.72 6.19
C VAL A 13 -25.97 -10.21 5.81
N LYS A 14 -26.24 -11.12 6.75
CA LYS A 14 -26.28 -12.56 6.50
C LYS A 14 -27.47 -12.99 5.63
N GLN A 15 -28.58 -12.27 5.69
CA GLN A 15 -29.73 -12.49 4.80
C GLN A 15 -29.53 -11.90 3.41
N LEU A 16 -28.93 -10.71 3.32
CA LEU A 16 -28.76 -9.98 2.06
C LEU A 16 -27.58 -10.50 1.22
N ASP A 17 -26.51 -10.97 1.88
CA ASP A 17 -25.32 -11.52 1.24
C ASP A 17 -24.84 -12.79 1.96
N PRO A 18 -25.66 -13.86 1.98
CA PRO A 18 -25.29 -15.13 2.60
C PRO A 18 -24.01 -15.70 1.99
N ASP A 19 -23.82 -15.53 0.68
CA ASP A 19 -22.63 -15.97 -0.04
C ASP A 19 -21.37 -15.18 0.34
N GLY A 20 -21.45 -13.88 0.60
CA GLY A 20 -20.31 -13.08 1.05
C GLY A 20 -19.97 -13.28 2.52
N VAL A 21 -20.94 -13.63 3.37
CA VAL A 21 -20.68 -14.09 4.74
C VAL A 21 -20.04 -15.49 4.72
N TYR A 22 -20.57 -16.40 3.90
CA TYR A 22 -20.01 -17.74 3.71
C TYR A 22 -18.60 -17.70 3.12
N ARG A 23 -18.36 -16.84 2.12
CA ARG A 23 -17.02 -16.58 1.56
C ARG A 23 -16.05 -16.04 2.60
N ARG A 24 -16.45 -15.10 3.46
CA ARG A 24 -15.60 -14.57 4.55
C ARG A 24 -15.28 -15.61 5.63
N ALA A 25 -16.26 -16.45 5.98
CA ALA A 25 -16.06 -17.54 6.93
C ALA A 25 -15.11 -18.62 6.38
N ASN A 26 -15.26 -18.98 5.09
CA ASN A 26 -14.41 -19.94 4.41
C ASN A 26 -13.08 -19.37 3.92
N ASP A 27 -12.94 -18.05 3.77
CA ASP A 27 -11.67 -17.39 3.46
C ASP A 27 -10.65 -17.57 4.59
N LEU A 28 -11.10 -17.82 5.82
CA LEU A 28 -10.24 -18.20 6.95
C LEU A 28 -9.59 -19.58 6.76
N GLN A 29 -10.13 -20.43 5.87
CA GLN A 29 -9.71 -21.82 5.65
C GLN A 29 -9.07 -22.07 4.28
N ARG A 30 -8.75 -21.03 3.49
CA ARG A 30 -8.13 -21.25 2.18
C ARG A 30 -6.66 -21.71 2.32
N HIS A 31 -6.42 -22.98 2.01
CA HIS A 31 -5.10 -23.48 1.63
C HIS A 31 -4.76 -22.94 0.23
N ARG A 32 -4.10 -21.79 0.17
CA ARG A 32 -3.61 -21.20 -1.09
C ARG A 32 -2.22 -21.75 -1.40
N GLY A 33 -1.96 -22.02 -2.68
CA GLY A 33 -0.68 -22.55 -3.18
C GLY A 33 0.53 -21.66 -2.82
N GLU A 34 1.72 -22.16 -3.11
CA GLU A 34 2.97 -21.55 -2.66
C GLU A 34 3.23 -20.21 -3.35
N TYR A 35 3.39 -19.15 -2.55
CA TYR A 35 3.75 -17.81 -3.03
C TYR A 35 5.27 -17.69 -3.07
N ILE A 36 5.87 -18.03 -4.22
CA ILE A 36 7.32 -18.04 -4.44
C ILE A 36 7.73 -16.74 -5.16
N VAL A 37 8.66 -16.00 -4.56
CA VAL A 37 9.29 -14.81 -5.14
C VAL A 37 10.80 -14.99 -5.05
N PRO A 38 11.59 -14.80 -6.13
CA PRO A 38 13.01 -15.13 -6.15
C PRO A 38 13.90 -14.36 -5.18
N GLY A 39 13.54 -13.12 -4.83
CA GLY A 39 14.34 -12.27 -3.97
C GLY A 39 13.77 -10.86 -3.84
N PRO A 40 14.40 -10.00 -3.03
CA PRO A 40 13.95 -8.62 -2.87
C PRO A 40 14.06 -7.84 -4.18
N ASN A 41 13.18 -6.86 -4.35
CA ASN A 41 13.02 -6.03 -5.55
C ASN A 41 12.62 -6.78 -6.82
N TRP A 42 12.30 -8.07 -6.74
CA TRP A 42 11.77 -8.80 -7.89
C TRP A 42 10.32 -8.40 -8.18
N LEU A 43 9.51 -8.21 -7.13
CA LEU A 43 8.13 -7.76 -7.24
C LEU A 43 7.77 -6.81 -6.10
N TRP A 44 7.37 -5.60 -6.44
CA TRP A 44 6.63 -4.74 -5.52
C TRP A 44 5.12 -4.87 -5.78
N SER A 45 4.37 -5.16 -4.73
CA SER A 45 2.91 -5.12 -4.74
C SER A 45 2.48 -3.74 -4.24
N ILE A 46 1.68 -3.03 -5.02
CA ILE A 46 1.17 -1.70 -4.67
C ILE A 46 -0.35 -1.73 -4.57
N ASP A 47 -0.90 -0.97 -3.63
CA ASP A 47 -2.34 -0.95 -3.38
C ASP A 47 -2.79 0.27 -2.57
N GLY A 48 -4.06 0.65 -2.73
CA GLY A 48 -4.73 1.71 -2.01
C GLY A 48 -5.64 1.19 -0.90
N HIS A 49 -5.62 1.81 0.27
CA HIS A 49 -6.41 1.39 1.42
C HIS A 49 -7.59 2.33 1.70
N CYS A 50 -8.80 1.78 1.75
CA CYS A 50 -10.05 2.55 1.78
C CYS A 50 -10.61 2.86 3.19
N LYS A 51 -9.99 2.40 4.29
CA LYS A 51 -10.63 2.43 5.62
C LYS A 51 -10.96 3.82 6.17
N LEU A 52 -10.22 4.85 5.77
CA LEU A 52 -10.45 6.24 6.20
C LEU A 52 -11.03 7.12 5.08
N ASN A 53 -11.42 6.52 3.95
CA ASN A 53 -11.89 7.25 2.78
C ASN A 53 -13.15 8.08 3.06
N PHE A 54 -14.02 7.61 3.97
CA PHE A 54 -15.21 8.36 4.41
C PHE A 54 -14.85 9.74 4.99
N TYR A 55 -13.68 9.87 5.60
CA TYR A 55 -13.18 11.13 6.18
C TYR A 55 -12.30 11.93 5.19
N GLY A 56 -12.24 11.51 3.92
CA GLY A 56 -11.39 12.13 2.89
C GLY A 56 -9.90 11.82 3.02
N ILE A 57 -9.54 10.80 3.80
CA ILE A 57 -8.14 10.40 4.00
C ILE A 57 -7.87 9.12 3.19
N GLU A 58 -6.92 9.25 2.28
CA GLU A 58 -6.47 8.20 1.37
C GLU A 58 -5.09 7.70 1.81
N ILE A 59 -4.93 6.39 1.85
CA ILE A 59 -3.66 5.72 2.17
C ILE A 59 -3.28 4.86 0.98
N TYR A 60 -2.00 4.88 0.61
CA TYR A 60 -1.46 4.05 -0.46
C TYR A 60 -0.10 3.53 -0.07
N ALA A 61 0.26 2.31 -0.46
CA ALA A 61 1.56 1.76 -0.12
C ALA A 61 2.10 0.81 -1.18
N ALA A 62 3.39 0.53 -1.06
CA ALA A 62 4.10 -0.51 -1.77
C ALA A 62 4.82 -1.43 -0.77
N ILE A 63 4.75 -2.73 -1.03
CA ILE A 63 5.44 -3.76 -0.27
C ILE A 63 6.26 -4.65 -1.20
N ASP A 64 7.49 -4.95 -0.81
CA ASP A 64 8.30 -5.96 -1.47
C ASP A 64 7.73 -7.36 -1.16
N ALA A 65 7.40 -8.11 -2.21
CA ALA A 65 6.65 -9.36 -2.10
C ALA A 65 7.46 -10.52 -1.47
N TYR A 66 8.79 -10.46 -1.56
CA TYR A 66 9.71 -11.42 -0.98
C TYR A 66 9.92 -11.17 0.52
N SER A 67 10.48 -10.00 0.84
CA SER A 67 10.93 -9.63 2.19
C SER A 67 9.79 -9.13 3.09
N ARG A 68 8.65 -8.71 2.50
CA ARG A 68 7.56 -7.99 3.18
C ARG A 68 7.96 -6.60 3.69
N TYR A 69 9.05 -6.04 3.16
CA TYR A 69 9.50 -4.69 3.48
C TYR A 69 8.56 -3.65 2.84
N ILE A 70 8.09 -2.69 3.63
CA ILE A 70 7.30 -1.56 3.14
C ILE A 70 8.25 -0.55 2.50
N THR A 71 8.23 -0.49 1.17
CA THR A 71 9.12 0.36 0.38
C THR A 71 8.61 1.80 0.31
N TRP A 72 7.29 1.98 0.31
CA TRP A 72 6.65 3.29 0.34
C TRP A 72 5.30 3.21 1.04
N ILE A 73 4.97 4.25 1.81
CA ILE A 73 3.61 4.52 2.27
C ILE A 73 3.30 6.01 2.20
N TYR A 74 2.08 6.32 1.77
CA TYR A 74 1.51 7.65 1.66
C TYR A 74 0.21 7.76 2.43
N ILE A 75 -0.02 8.95 2.98
CA ILE A 75 -1.26 9.37 3.60
C ILE A 75 -1.56 10.79 3.10
N GLY A 76 -2.75 11.01 2.57
CA GLY A 76 -3.17 12.33 2.08
C GLY A 76 -4.55 12.32 1.46
N ILE A 77 -4.79 13.23 0.52
CA ILE A 77 -6.11 13.45 -0.09
C ILE A 77 -6.15 13.11 -1.59
N SER A 78 -5.02 12.70 -2.17
CA SER A 78 -4.86 12.52 -3.62
C SER A 78 -4.24 11.18 -4.00
N GLY A 79 -4.21 10.22 -3.08
CA GLY A 79 -3.70 8.86 -3.28
C GLY A 79 -4.47 8.00 -4.29
N ARG A 80 -5.46 8.55 -5.00
CA ARG A 80 -6.22 7.86 -6.07
C ARG A 80 -6.13 8.52 -7.44
N THR A 81 -5.19 9.45 -7.63
CA THR A 81 -4.97 10.05 -8.95
C THR A 81 -3.71 9.48 -9.59
N ALA A 82 -3.74 9.30 -10.91
CA ALA A 82 -2.60 8.74 -11.63
C ALA A 82 -1.31 9.56 -11.46
N ILE A 83 -1.44 10.89 -11.39
CA ILE A 83 -0.30 11.79 -11.19
C ILE A 83 0.26 11.64 -9.77
N SER A 84 -0.59 11.57 -8.75
CA SER A 84 -0.12 11.40 -7.37
C SER A 84 0.61 10.08 -7.18
N ILE A 85 0.08 8.97 -7.71
CA ILE A 85 0.74 7.67 -7.62
C ILE A 85 2.07 7.66 -8.38
N LEU A 86 2.15 8.33 -9.54
CA LEU A 86 3.41 8.53 -10.25
C LEU A 86 4.42 9.32 -9.40
N VAL A 87 4.03 10.47 -8.85
CA VAL A 87 4.92 11.31 -8.01
C VAL A 87 5.43 10.53 -6.81
N GLN A 88 4.57 9.76 -6.15
CA GLN A 88 4.95 8.92 -5.02
C GLN A 88 5.97 7.85 -5.43
N PHE A 89 5.77 7.22 -6.59
CA PHE A 89 6.73 6.26 -7.13
C PHE A 89 8.08 6.90 -7.45
N LEU A 90 8.11 8.01 -8.21
CA LEU A 90 9.34 8.72 -8.56
C LEU A 90 10.10 9.20 -7.31
N THR A 91 9.39 9.75 -6.33
CA THR A 91 9.96 10.14 -5.03
C THR A 91 10.61 8.95 -4.33
N THR A 92 9.98 7.77 -4.39
CA THR A 92 10.52 6.54 -3.82
C THR A 92 11.79 6.11 -4.55
N LEU A 93 11.80 6.16 -5.89
CA LEU A 93 12.97 5.83 -6.69
C LEU A 93 14.14 6.78 -6.41
N GLN A 94 13.87 8.08 -6.27
CA GLN A 94 14.88 9.08 -5.95
C GLN A 94 15.50 8.85 -4.56
N LYS A 95 14.67 8.48 -3.58
CA LYS A 95 15.11 8.24 -2.20
C LYS A 95 15.87 6.92 -2.06
N GLU A 96 15.33 5.84 -2.60
CA GLU A 96 15.87 4.49 -2.41
C GLU A 96 16.94 4.13 -3.45
N GLY A 97 17.02 4.87 -4.55
CA GLY A 97 17.99 4.65 -5.62
C GLY A 97 17.79 3.34 -6.39
N VAL A 98 16.63 2.68 -6.23
CA VAL A 98 16.29 1.40 -6.86
C VAL A 98 14.83 1.35 -7.26
N HIS A 99 14.53 0.70 -8.39
CA HIS A 99 13.19 0.27 -8.79
C HIS A 99 13.13 -1.26 -8.92
N PRO A 100 11.95 -1.88 -8.78
CA PRO A 100 11.83 -3.33 -8.88
C PRO A 100 11.86 -3.81 -10.34
N GLN A 101 12.07 -5.10 -10.54
CA GLN A 101 11.89 -5.77 -11.86
C GLN A 101 10.42 -5.70 -12.29
N ARG A 102 9.51 -5.91 -11.34
CA ARG A 102 8.07 -5.97 -11.58
C ARG A 102 7.28 -5.17 -10.56
N ILE A 103 6.20 -4.57 -11.03
CA ILE A 103 5.17 -4.00 -10.18
C ILE A 103 3.87 -4.75 -10.41
N ARG A 104 3.14 -5.03 -9.32
CA ARG A 104 1.77 -5.54 -9.37
C ARG A 104 0.84 -4.56 -8.69
N SER A 105 -0.29 -4.31 -9.34
CA SER A 105 -1.40 -3.54 -8.80
C SER A 105 -2.73 -4.14 -9.25
N ASP A 106 -3.81 -3.69 -8.63
CA ASP A 106 -5.14 -3.85 -9.21
C ASP A 106 -5.30 -2.96 -10.45
N ARG A 107 -6.30 -3.26 -11.29
CA ARG A 107 -6.67 -2.40 -12.42
C ARG A 107 -7.44 -1.18 -11.91
N GLY A 108 -6.70 -0.17 -11.48
CA GLY A 108 -7.23 1.11 -11.04
C GLY A 108 -7.04 2.21 -12.10
N THR A 109 -7.77 3.32 -11.94
CA THR A 109 -7.57 4.53 -12.75
C THR A 109 -6.31 5.29 -12.34
N GLU A 110 -5.76 4.99 -11.17
CA GLU A 110 -4.61 5.63 -10.54
C GLU A 110 -3.26 5.01 -10.91
N THR A 111 -3.24 3.85 -11.54
CA THR A 111 -2.00 3.11 -11.85
C THR A 111 -1.41 3.33 -13.27
N PRO A 112 -2.13 3.82 -14.30
CA PRO A 112 -1.60 3.86 -15.67
C PRO A 112 -0.27 4.62 -15.84
N LEU A 113 -0.12 5.78 -15.20
CA LEU A 113 1.09 6.61 -15.33
C LEU A 113 2.30 5.96 -14.66
N LEU A 114 2.12 5.38 -13.46
CA LEU A 114 3.16 4.60 -12.81
C LEU A 114 3.54 3.38 -13.65
N ALA A 115 2.57 2.70 -14.25
CA ALA A 115 2.82 1.54 -15.10
C ALA A 115 3.64 1.90 -16.35
N ALA A 116 3.33 3.04 -16.98
CA ALA A 116 4.09 3.57 -18.11
C ALA A 116 5.52 3.95 -17.68
N ALA A 117 5.68 4.62 -16.53
CA ALA A 117 7.00 4.98 -15.99
C ALA A 117 7.85 3.73 -15.69
N GLN A 118 7.29 2.72 -15.03
CA GLN A 118 7.98 1.45 -14.77
C GLN A 118 8.44 0.79 -16.06
N HIS A 119 7.60 0.76 -17.10
CA HIS A 119 7.99 0.21 -18.40
C HIS A 119 9.13 1.01 -19.04
N ALA A 120 9.08 2.35 -18.95
CA ALA A 120 10.13 3.22 -19.47
C ALA A 120 11.48 3.02 -18.75
N PHE A 121 11.48 2.88 -17.43
CA PHE A 121 12.69 2.54 -16.67
C PHE A 121 13.24 1.17 -17.07
N MET A 122 12.39 0.15 -17.18
CA MET A 122 12.85 -1.19 -17.57
C MET A 122 13.46 -1.25 -18.97
N LYS A 123 12.96 -0.45 -19.93
CA LYS A 123 13.56 -0.33 -21.27
C LYS A 123 15.00 0.19 -21.25
N ARG A 124 15.44 0.87 -20.18
CA ARG A 124 16.84 1.31 -20.01
C ARG A 124 17.77 0.17 -19.62
N HIS A 125 17.23 -0.95 -19.14
CA HIS A 125 18.00 -2.12 -18.70
C HIS A 125 17.87 -3.32 -19.63
N VAL A 126 16.70 -3.50 -20.25
CA VAL A 126 16.39 -4.65 -21.10
C VAL A 126 15.79 -4.14 -22.41
N ALA A 127 16.55 -4.28 -23.50
CA ALA A 127 16.07 -4.00 -24.85
C ALA A 127 14.84 -4.87 -25.15
N ASP A 128 13.85 -4.30 -25.84
CA ASP A 128 12.63 -4.97 -26.29
C ASP A 128 11.74 -5.59 -25.18
N ILE A 129 11.90 -5.18 -23.92
CA ILE A 129 11.04 -5.65 -22.83
C ILE A 129 9.56 -5.30 -23.10
N SER A 130 8.69 -6.31 -22.99
CA SER A 130 7.25 -6.09 -23.13
C SER A 130 6.66 -5.52 -21.83
N PHE A 131 5.55 -4.79 -21.93
CA PHE A 131 4.88 -4.22 -20.75
C PHE A 131 4.48 -5.31 -19.73
N ARG A 132 4.09 -6.49 -20.19
CA ARG A 132 3.66 -7.61 -19.33
C ARG A 132 4.82 -8.28 -18.59
N ASP A 133 6.06 -8.05 -19.03
CA ASP A 133 7.24 -8.59 -18.36
C ASP A 133 7.59 -7.80 -17.10
N CYS A 134 7.25 -6.51 -17.05
CA CYS A 134 7.55 -5.61 -15.93
C CYS A 134 6.32 -5.11 -15.15
N TYR A 135 5.10 -5.30 -15.66
CA TYR A 135 3.90 -4.82 -14.99
C TYR A 135 2.75 -5.81 -15.02
N TRP A 136 2.21 -6.13 -13.85
CA TRP A 136 1.17 -7.13 -13.66
C TRP A 136 -0.09 -6.52 -13.07
N TYR A 137 -1.14 -6.48 -13.89
CA TYR A 137 -2.48 -6.24 -13.39
C TYR A 137 -3.07 -7.52 -12.79
N GLY A 138 -3.24 -7.52 -11.47
CA GLY A 138 -3.85 -8.60 -10.71
C GLY A 138 -5.27 -8.28 -10.26
N THR A 139 -5.95 -9.26 -9.67
CA THR A 139 -7.09 -9.02 -8.79
C THR A 139 -6.59 -8.83 -7.36
N SER A 140 -7.36 -8.17 -6.50
CA SER A 140 -6.98 -7.92 -5.09
C SER A 140 -6.62 -9.22 -4.35
N THR A 141 -7.22 -10.36 -4.76
CA THR A 141 -6.91 -11.69 -4.20
C THR A 141 -5.47 -12.19 -4.48
N ALA A 142 -4.81 -11.62 -5.50
CA ALA A 142 -3.42 -11.90 -5.85
C ALA A 142 -2.41 -10.98 -5.13
N ASN A 143 -2.88 -9.89 -4.49
CA ASN A 143 -2.09 -8.92 -3.72
C ASN A 143 -1.98 -9.32 -2.24
N GLN A 144 -1.77 -10.61 -1.99
CA GLN A 144 -1.87 -11.20 -0.64
C GLN A 144 -0.94 -10.57 0.41
N ARG A 145 0.26 -10.13 0.00
CA ARG A 145 1.25 -9.54 0.91
C ARG A 145 0.80 -8.19 1.46
N ILE A 146 0.35 -7.30 0.57
CA ILE A 146 -0.11 -5.96 0.96
C ILE A 146 -1.45 -6.03 1.69
N GLU A 147 -2.36 -6.91 1.26
CA GLU A 147 -3.64 -7.15 1.95
C GLU A 147 -3.45 -7.69 3.37
N SER A 148 -2.53 -8.65 3.55
CA SER A 148 -2.16 -9.13 4.87
C SER A 148 -1.58 -8.01 5.73
N TRP A 149 -0.81 -7.09 5.15
CA TRP A 149 -0.25 -5.96 5.87
C TRP A 149 -1.31 -4.92 6.24
N TRP A 150 -2.27 -4.64 5.35
CA TRP A 150 -3.41 -3.78 5.64
C TRP A 150 -4.22 -4.29 6.84
N GLY A 151 -4.38 -5.60 6.98
CA GLY A 151 -4.98 -6.20 8.16
C GLY A 151 -4.22 -5.86 9.46
N GLN A 152 -2.89 -5.89 9.41
CA GLN A 152 -2.01 -5.57 10.55
C GLN A 152 -2.05 -4.08 10.90
N LEU A 153 -1.95 -3.20 9.89
CA LEU A 153 -2.07 -1.76 10.08
C LEU A 153 -3.45 -1.36 10.63
N THR A 154 -4.51 -1.97 10.10
CA THR A 154 -5.88 -1.74 10.58
C THR A 154 -6.04 -2.15 12.03
N GLY A 155 -5.64 -3.38 12.38
CA GLY A 155 -5.78 -3.92 13.73
C GLY A 155 -4.85 -3.27 14.76
N GLY A 156 -3.66 -2.82 14.36
CA GLY A 156 -2.69 -2.21 15.28
C GLY A 156 -2.84 -0.70 15.46
N LEU A 157 -3.35 0.01 14.45
CA LEU A 157 -3.35 1.47 14.43
C LEU A 157 -4.70 2.07 13.97
N LEU A 158 -5.13 1.78 12.74
CA LEU A 158 -6.22 2.55 12.12
C LEU A 158 -7.58 2.34 12.77
N PHE A 159 -7.81 1.23 13.49
CA PHE A 159 -9.08 1.03 14.19
C PHE A 159 -9.33 2.16 15.21
N ARG A 160 -8.30 2.62 15.93
CA ARG A 160 -8.43 3.69 16.93
C ARG A 160 -8.85 5.00 16.30
N TRP A 161 -8.25 5.34 15.15
CA TRP A 161 -8.60 6.51 14.37
C TRP A 161 -10.00 6.44 13.80
N ARG A 162 -10.38 5.28 13.24
CA ARG A 162 -11.72 5.07 12.72
C ARG A 162 -12.76 5.24 13.82
N ASP A 163 -12.55 4.63 14.99
CA ASP A 163 -13.47 4.70 16.11
C ASP A 163 -13.51 6.13 16.70
N TYR A 164 -12.39 6.85 16.72
CA TYR A 164 -12.32 8.26 17.11
C TYR A 164 -13.12 9.17 16.16
N PHE A 165 -12.88 9.09 14.85
CA PHE A 165 -13.61 9.89 13.88
C PHE A 165 -15.09 9.53 13.82
N GLN A 166 -15.44 8.26 14.07
CA GLN A 166 -16.84 7.85 14.18
C GLN A 166 -17.52 8.51 15.37
N ARG A 167 -16.81 8.69 16.50
CA ARG A 167 -17.34 9.44 17.65
C ARG A 167 -17.57 10.91 17.33
N LEU A 168 -16.61 11.57 16.68
CA LEU A 168 -16.78 12.96 16.22
C LEU A 168 -18.05 13.12 15.37
N HIS A 169 -18.29 12.18 14.46
CA HIS A 169 -19.50 12.18 13.64
C HIS A 169 -20.76 11.94 14.48
N SER A 170 -20.77 10.95 15.39
CA SER A 170 -21.94 10.66 16.22
C SER A 170 -22.30 11.76 17.22
N GLU A 171 -21.33 12.58 17.60
CA GLU A 171 -21.49 13.71 18.52
C GLU A 171 -21.77 15.03 17.78
N HIS A 172 -21.98 15.01 16.46
CA HIS A 172 -22.16 16.19 15.61
C HIS A 172 -21.02 17.21 15.69
N LEU A 173 -19.79 16.73 15.97
CA LEU A 173 -18.56 17.52 15.95
C LEU A 173 -17.85 17.46 14.59
N PHE A 174 -18.35 16.63 13.68
CA PHE A 174 -17.86 16.51 12.30
C PHE A 174 -18.99 16.07 11.38
N GLU A 175 -19.28 16.86 10.35
CA GLU A 175 -20.16 16.47 9.26
C GLU A 175 -19.36 16.29 7.94
N PRO A 176 -19.41 15.10 7.30
CA PRO A 176 -18.58 14.79 6.12
C PRO A 176 -18.91 15.63 4.88
N ASP A 177 -20.16 16.11 4.79
CA ASP A 177 -20.66 16.96 3.72
C ASP A 177 -20.39 18.45 3.99
N ASN A 178 -19.94 18.81 5.20
CA ASN A 178 -19.51 20.15 5.53
C ASN A 178 -18.04 20.35 5.14
N LEU A 179 -17.80 21.26 4.20
CA LEU A 179 -16.46 21.55 3.68
C LEU A 179 -15.51 22.09 4.77
N ALA A 180 -15.99 22.94 5.68
CA ALA A 180 -15.16 23.51 6.74
C ALA A 180 -14.71 22.44 7.73
N ASP A 181 -15.64 21.56 8.16
CA ASP A 181 -15.35 20.44 9.04
C ASP A 181 -14.34 19.48 8.40
N LYS A 182 -14.52 19.18 7.11
CA LYS A 182 -13.60 18.33 6.34
C LYS A 182 -12.21 18.95 6.25
N ILE A 183 -12.10 20.24 5.93
CA ILE A 183 -10.81 20.94 5.88
C ILE A 183 -10.15 20.91 7.26
N ALA A 184 -10.89 21.19 8.34
CA ALA A 184 -10.36 21.18 9.70
C ALA A 184 -9.86 19.80 10.12
N LEU A 185 -10.66 18.75 9.88
CA LEU A 185 -10.28 17.37 10.18
C LEU A 185 -8.99 16.99 9.41
N LEU A 186 -8.94 17.26 8.11
CA LEU A 186 -7.77 16.92 7.30
C LEU A 186 -6.53 17.69 7.73
N ALA A 187 -6.65 18.99 8.00
CA ALA A 187 -5.53 19.84 8.43
C ALA A 187 -4.94 19.39 9.78
N ILE A 188 -5.78 19.00 10.72
CA ILE A 188 -5.34 18.58 12.07
C ILE A 188 -4.77 17.16 12.04
N TYR A 189 -5.47 16.21 11.42
CA TYR A 189 -5.17 14.80 11.64
C TYR A 189 -4.29 14.14 10.57
N ILE A 190 -4.20 14.66 9.34
CA ILE A 190 -3.27 14.10 8.34
C ILE A 190 -1.81 14.14 8.84
N PRO A 191 -1.29 15.24 9.42
CA PRO A 191 0.09 15.28 9.91
C PRO A 191 0.36 14.21 10.99
N ILE A 192 -0.58 14.06 11.93
CA ILE A 192 -0.48 13.09 13.02
C ILE A 192 -0.52 11.66 12.47
N LEU A 193 -1.49 11.36 11.60
CA LEU A 193 -1.61 10.06 10.94
C LEU A 193 -0.37 9.71 10.13
N ARG A 194 0.23 10.69 9.42
CA ARG A 194 1.48 10.49 8.69
C ARG A 194 2.58 10.00 9.63
N GLN A 195 2.79 10.69 10.75
CA GLN A 195 3.81 10.33 11.72
C GLN A 195 3.58 8.93 12.30
N GLU A 196 2.35 8.63 12.74
CA GLU A 196 2.02 7.35 13.37
C GLU A 196 2.10 6.17 12.40
N VAL A 197 1.56 6.33 11.18
CA VAL A 197 1.56 5.27 10.17
C VAL A 197 2.98 5.02 9.66
N GLN A 198 3.81 6.05 9.50
CA GLN A 198 5.22 5.88 9.18
C GLN A 198 5.98 5.19 10.31
N ALA A 199 5.72 5.53 11.57
CA ALA A 199 6.30 4.83 12.71
C ALA A 199 5.90 3.35 12.71
N PHE A 200 4.63 3.04 12.41
CA PHE A 200 4.15 1.67 12.25
C PHE A 200 4.88 0.92 11.13
N ALA A 201 5.05 1.55 9.96
CA ALA A 201 5.82 0.96 8.85
C ALA A 201 7.29 0.68 9.23
N ARG A 202 7.93 1.57 9.99
CA ARG A 202 9.29 1.35 10.52
C ARG A 202 9.34 0.16 11.48
N MET A 203 8.41 0.09 12.44
CA MET A 203 8.32 -1.05 13.38
C MET A 203 8.06 -2.35 12.63
N TRP A 204 7.18 -2.32 11.63
CA TRP A 204 6.95 -3.45 10.74
C TRP A 204 8.25 -3.85 10.03
N ASN A 205 9.00 -2.92 9.44
CA ASN A 205 10.23 -3.30 8.75
C ASN A 205 11.28 -3.95 9.67
N MET A 206 11.22 -3.69 10.99
CA MET A 206 12.11 -4.27 12.00
C MET A 206 11.59 -5.56 12.67
N HIS A 207 10.31 -5.90 12.53
CA HIS A 207 9.70 -7.04 13.22
C HIS A 207 10.28 -8.37 12.72
N THR A 208 10.24 -9.40 13.56
CA THR A 208 10.71 -10.74 13.17
C THR A 208 9.54 -11.60 12.67
N ILE A 209 9.59 -11.97 11.40
CA ILE A 209 8.74 -13.00 10.81
C ILE A 209 9.26 -14.36 11.28
N ARG A 210 8.44 -15.09 12.04
CA ARG A 210 8.79 -16.41 12.56
C ARG A 210 8.75 -17.47 11.45
N LYS A 211 9.67 -18.44 11.55
CA LYS A 211 9.69 -19.63 10.69
C LYS A 211 8.39 -20.42 10.88
N GLN A 212 7.78 -20.85 9.78
CA GLN A 212 6.54 -21.63 9.77
C GLN A 212 6.85 -23.05 9.30
N PRO A 213 6.84 -24.07 10.19
CA PRO A 213 7.25 -25.44 9.82
C PRO A 213 6.45 -26.03 8.66
N ASN A 214 5.15 -25.73 8.58
CA ASN A 214 4.25 -26.29 7.58
C ASN A 214 4.20 -25.47 6.27
N ARG A 215 5.15 -24.53 6.07
CA ARG A 215 5.24 -23.69 4.88
C ARG A 215 6.71 -23.55 4.46
N PRO A 216 7.26 -24.52 3.72
CA PRO A 216 8.68 -24.56 3.41
C PRO A 216 9.15 -23.32 2.62
N ASN A 217 8.30 -22.80 1.75
CA ASN A 217 8.57 -21.62 0.92
C ASN A 217 8.25 -20.28 1.61
N ALA A 218 7.91 -20.28 2.90
CA ALA A 218 7.66 -19.04 3.64
C ALA A 218 8.99 -18.42 4.11
N VAL A 219 9.33 -17.28 3.51
CA VAL A 219 10.46 -16.45 3.94
C VAL A 219 10.25 -15.98 5.39
N HIS A 220 11.29 -16.15 6.21
CA HIS A 220 11.33 -15.79 7.63
C HIS A 220 12.53 -14.90 7.94
N GLY A 221 12.48 -14.11 9.01
CA GLY A 221 13.50 -13.11 9.34
C GLY A 221 12.92 -11.71 9.50
N LYS A 222 13.77 -10.69 9.60
CA LYS A 222 13.32 -9.29 9.66
C LYS A 222 13.16 -8.73 8.25
N PRO A 223 12.04 -8.07 7.88
CA PRO A 223 11.85 -7.53 6.54
C PRO A 223 13.00 -6.67 6.05
N ILE A 224 13.53 -5.78 6.90
CA ILE A 224 14.68 -4.93 6.58
C ILE A 224 15.94 -5.75 6.26
N MET A 225 16.21 -6.82 7.02
CA MET A 225 17.35 -7.69 6.76
C MET A 225 17.13 -8.51 5.49
N LEU A 226 15.93 -9.02 5.27
CA LEU A 226 15.60 -9.78 4.06
C LEU A 226 15.68 -8.93 2.79
N TYR A 227 15.42 -7.63 2.90
CA TYR A 227 15.44 -6.69 1.79
C TYR A 227 16.86 -6.23 1.44
N PHE A 228 17.63 -5.78 2.44
CA PHE A 228 18.98 -5.22 2.23
C PHE A 228 20.11 -6.26 2.30
N TYR A 229 19.92 -7.33 3.08
CA TYR A 229 20.96 -8.33 3.42
C TYR A 229 20.38 -9.75 3.43
N PRO A 230 19.89 -10.26 2.28
CA PRO A 230 19.39 -11.63 2.19
C PRO A 230 20.47 -12.62 2.68
N GLN A 231 20.09 -13.48 3.63
CA GLN A 231 21.03 -14.34 4.36
C GLN A 231 21.52 -15.54 3.54
N ASP A 232 20.72 -15.96 2.56
CA ASP A 232 21.04 -17.08 1.68
C ASP A 232 21.85 -16.57 0.48
N PRO A 233 23.09 -17.06 0.26
CA PRO A 233 23.92 -16.67 -0.87
C PRO A 233 23.30 -16.95 -2.25
N CYS A 234 22.32 -17.85 -2.33
CA CYS A 234 21.58 -18.12 -3.56
C CYS A 234 20.50 -17.08 -3.87
N ILE A 235 20.17 -16.20 -2.92
CA ILE A 235 19.16 -15.16 -3.10
C ILE A 235 19.83 -13.84 -3.52
N GLN A 236 19.56 -13.44 -4.75
CA GLN A 236 20.01 -12.17 -5.31
C GLN A 236 19.00 -11.05 -5.03
N ASN A 237 19.50 -9.82 -4.82
CA ASN A 237 18.68 -8.61 -4.89
C ASN A 237 18.49 -8.17 -6.35
N TYR A 238 17.24 -8.02 -6.76
CA TYR A 238 16.86 -7.74 -8.15
C TYR A 238 16.67 -6.24 -8.46
N GLY A 239 17.02 -5.37 -7.51
CA GLY A 239 16.83 -3.92 -7.65
C GLY A 239 17.69 -3.35 -8.77
N LEU A 240 17.07 -2.53 -9.61
CA LEU A 240 17.72 -1.84 -10.72
C LEU A 240 17.86 -0.36 -10.41
N LYS A 241 18.99 0.23 -10.78
CA LYS A 241 19.22 1.67 -10.59
C LYS A 241 18.38 2.45 -11.60
N PRO A 242 17.52 3.40 -11.18
CA PRO A 242 16.77 4.21 -12.11
C PRO A 242 17.72 5.05 -12.96
N ASP A 243 17.44 5.13 -14.27
CA ASP A 243 18.15 6.04 -15.17
C ASP A 243 17.98 7.50 -14.69
N PRO A 244 19.08 8.21 -14.36
CA PRO A 244 18.99 9.54 -13.75
C PRO A 244 18.32 10.59 -14.64
N GLN A 245 18.56 10.52 -15.95
CA GLN A 245 17.98 11.47 -16.91
C GLN A 245 16.46 11.29 -16.99
N LEU A 246 16.00 10.06 -17.19
CA LEU A 246 14.57 9.75 -17.23
C LEU A 246 13.88 10.08 -15.90
N LEU A 247 14.52 9.79 -14.76
CA LEU A 247 13.98 10.12 -13.45
C LEU A 247 13.82 11.63 -13.29
N GLN A 248 14.80 12.42 -13.71
CA GLN A 248 14.73 13.88 -13.68
C GLN A 248 13.63 14.40 -14.61
N GLU A 249 13.58 13.94 -15.86
CA GLU A 249 12.56 14.33 -16.85
C GLU A 249 11.14 14.10 -16.35
N LEU A 250 10.84 12.91 -15.81
CA LEU A 250 9.52 12.58 -15.27
C LEU A 250 9.19 13.37 -14.01
N THR A 251 10.20 13.66 -13.18
CA THR A 251 10.03 14.50 -11.98
C THR A 251 9.71 15.94 -12.37
N ASP A 252 10.39 16.50 -13.37
CA ASP A 252 10.14 17.86 -13.86
C ASP A 252 8.75 18.01 -14.49
N GLN A 253 8.32 17.01 -15.27
CA GLN A 253 6.96 16.96 -15.84
C GLN A 253 5.86 16.94 -14.78
N THR A 254 6.17 16.45 -13.57
CA THR A 254 5.23 16.34 -12.45
C THR A 254 5.48 17.39 -11.35
N ALA A 255 6.44 18.31 -11.54
CA ALA A 255 6.88 19.25 -10.53
C ALA A 255 5.76 20.20 -10.04
N SER A 256 4.91 20.67 -10.96
CA SER A 256 3.74 21.51 -10.64
C SER A 256 2.74 20.82 -9.70
N TYR A 257 2.72 19.48 -9.70
CA TYR A 257 1.89 18.66 -8.82
C TYR A 257 2.60 18.29 -7.51
N GLY A 258 3.91 18.00 -7.57
CA GLY A 258 4.72 17.64 -6.39
C GLY A 258 4.70 18.69 -5.28
N MET A 259 4.62 19.98 -5.64
CA MET A 259 4.49 21.09 -4.68
C MET A 259 3.20 21.05 -3.85
N MET A 260 2.14 20.36 -4.31
CA MET A 260 0.88 20.20 -3.56
C MET A 260 0.91 18.96 -2.64
N VAL A 261 1.67 17.92 -2.99
CA VAL A 261 1.72 16.65 -2.26
C VAL A 261 2.66 16.72 -1.05
N HIS A 262 3.71 17.56 -1.11
CA HIS A 262 4.82 17.57 -0.14
C HIS A 262 4.94 18.82 0.75
N LYS A 263 3.92 19.68 0.81
CA LYS A 263 3.97 20.94 1.57
C LYS A 263 3.89 20.83 3.11
N LEU A 264 4.15 19.67 3.70
CA LEU A 264 4.38 19.57 5.15
C LEU A 264 5.65 18.75 5.38
N PRO A 265 6.69 19.34 6.01
CA PRO A 265 8.00 18.74 6.11
C PRO A 265 7.93 17.42 6.86
N TYR A 266 8.61 16.42 6.31
CA TYR A 266 9.02 15.24 7.06
C TYR A 266 10.05 15.71 8.11
N CYS A 267 9.61 15.82 9.36
CA CYS A 267 10.47 15.85 10.54
C CYS A 267 10.14 14.62 11.39
#